data_AF-A0A7C5MGW9-F1
#
_entry.id   AF-A0A7C5MGW9-F1
#
_cell.length_a   1.000
_cell.length_b   1.000
_cell.length_c   1.000
_cell.angle_alpha   90.00
_cell.angle_beta   90.00
_cell.angle_gamma   90.00
#
_symmetry.space_group_name_H-M   'P 1'
#
loop_
_entity.id
_entity.type
_entity.pdbx_description
1 polymer ?
#
loop_
_entity_poly.entity_id
_entity_poly.type
_entity_poly.pdbx_seq_one_letter_code
_entity_poly.pdbx_strand_id
1 'polypeptide(L)'
;MDWSLSSSLNMEMIQFLRRLVQTPSLSTQEGAVAALVVAEMQRLGLPDVRVDPMGNVIARLGTGEGPTLLFDAHMDTVDVGEQASWRHDPYGGVIEDDILYGRGAADMKGAIA
;
A
#
# COMPACT_ATOMS: atom_id res chain seq x y z
N MET A 1 9.57 -19.19 19.15
CA MET A 1 9.75 -17.82 18.66
C MET A 1 8.36 -17.30 18.41
N ASP A 2 7.99 -16.24 19.09
CA ASP A 2 6.73 -15.54 18.86
C ASP A 2 6.95 -14.64 17.63
N TRP A 3 6.31 -15.01 16.52
CA TRP A 3 6.37 -14.26 15.27
C TRP A 3 5.28 -13.17 15.18
N SER A 4 4.57 -12.92 16.29
CA SER A 4 3.61 -11.82 16.33
C SER A 4 4.35 -10.50 16.23
N LEU A 5 3.88 -9.67 15.31
CA LEU A 5 4.26 -8.27 15.25
C LEU A 5 3.78 -7.60 16.54
N SER A 6 4.55 -6.63 17.05
CA SER A 6 4.09 -5.85 18.18
C SER A 6 2.76 -5.18 17.84
N SER A 7 1.91 -4.97 18.84
CA SER A 7 0.63 -4.27 18.66
C SER A 7 0.81 -2.89 18.01
N SER A 8 1.93 -2.21 18.28
CA SER A 8 2.28 -0.93 17.67
C SER A 8 2.58 -1.05 16.17
N LEU A 9 3.37 -2.04 15.75
CA LEU A 9 3.69 -2.26 14.33
C LEU A 9 2.44 -2.64 13.53
N ASN A 10 1.58 -3.50 14.09
CA ASN A 10 0.31 -3.84 13.47
C ASN A 10 -0.57 -2.60 13.25
N MET A 11 -0.64 -1.71 14.24
CA MET A 11 -1.39 -0.48 14.11
C MET A 11 -0.80 0.43 13.02
N GLU A 12 0.53 0.59 12.96
CA GLU A 12 1.18 1.41 11.93
C GLU A 12 0.88 0.90 10.50
N MET A 13 0.98 -0.41 10.26
CA MET A 13 0.67 -1.00 8.96
C MET A 13 -0.81 -0.84 8.61
N ILE A 14 -1.73 -1.08 9.56
CA ILE A 14 -3.17 -0.91 9.34
C ILE A 14 -3.50 0.55 9.00
N GLN A 15 -2.85 1.53 9.67
CA GLN A 15 -3.05 2.94 9.36
C GLN A 15 -2.47 3.31 7.99
N PHE A 16 -1.33 2.73 7.60
CA PHE A 16 -0.79 2.94 6.27
C PHE A 16 -1.69 2.34 5.19
N LEU A 17 -2.12 1.09 5.34
CA LEU A 17 -3.11 0.44 4.47
C LEU A 17 -4.38 1.31 4.33
N ARG A 18 -4.89 1.82 5.45
CA ARG A 18 -6.07 2.69 5.44
C ARG A 18 -5.84 3.95 4.61
N ARG A 19 -4.69 4.62 4.74
CA ARG A 19 -4.33 5.78 3.91
C ARG A 19 -4.24 5.43 2.42
N LEU A 20 -3.67 4.26 2.09
CA LEU A 20 -3.61 3.78 0.71
C LEU A 20 -5.02 3.56 0.14
N VAL A 21 -5.91 2.90 0.89
CA VAL A 21 -7.31 2.65 0.48
C VAL A 21 -8.10 3.95 0.33
N GLN A 22 -7.86 4.93 1.21
CA GLN A 22 -8.48 6.25 1.17
C GLN A 22 -7.99 7.14 0.02
N THR A 23 -6.97 6.71 -0.72
CA THR A 23 -6.42 7.43 -1.87
C THR A 23 -6.80 6.69 -3.15
N PRO A 24 -7.79 7.19 -3.92
CA PRO A 24 -8.14 6.59 -5.20
C PRO A 24 -6.93 6.52 -6.14
N SER A 25 -6.77 5.37 -6.78
CA SER A 25 -5.67 5.11 -7.71
C SER A 25 -6.17 4.23 -8.85
N LEU A 26 -6.99 4.77 -9.74
CA LEU A 26 -7.31 4.06 -10.98
C LEU A 26 -6.01 3.80 -11.77
N SER A 27 -5.99 2.73 -12.56
CA SER A 27 -4.85 2.46 -13.46
C SER A 27 -4.54 3.71 -14.29
N THR A 28 -3.26 4.05 -14.40
CA THR A 28 -2.68 5.27 -14.99
C THR A 28 -2.88 6.58 -14.22
N GLN A 29 -3.45 6.52 -13.01
CA GLN A 29 -3.72 7.66 -12.13
C GLN A 29 -3.18 7.43 -10.70
N GLU A 30 -2.06 6.72 -10.59
CA GLU A 30 -1.50 6.23 -9.32
C GLU A 30 -0.68 7.28 -8.55
N GLY A 31 -0.42 8.46 -9.13
CA GLY A 31 0.56 9.42 -8.63
C GLY A 31 0.39 9.81 -7.15
N ALA A 32 -0.85 9.93 -6.67
CA ALA A 32 -1.12 10.24 -5.26
C ALA A 32 -0.75 9.08 -4.33
N VAL A 33 -1.04 7.83 -4.71
CA VAL A 33 -0.64 6.63 -3.96
C VAL A 33 0.87 6.44 -4.03
N ALA A 34 1.48 6.64 -5.20
CA ALA A 34 2.94 6.58 -5.35
C ALA A 34 3.66 7.55 -4.39
N ALA A 35 3.14 8.78 -4.24
CA ALA A 35 3.69 9.75 -3.28
C ALA A 35 3.60 9.25 -1.82
N LEU A 36 2.52 8.57 -1.44
CA LEU A 36 2.38 7.97 -0.11
C LEU A 36 3.39 6.84 0.10
N VAL A 37 3.59 5.97 -0.89
CA VAL A 37 4.56 4.86 -0.82
C VAL A 37 5.98 5.41 -0.72
N VAL A 38 6.34 6.42 -1.52
CA VAL A 38 7.65 7.10 -1.42
C VAL A 38 7.87 7.66 -0.02
N ALA A 39 6.89 8.39 0.52
CA ALA A 39 7.00 8.99 1.84
C ALA A 39 7.15 7.93 2.95
N GLU A 40 6.43 6.80 2.83
CA GLU A 40 6.53 5.71 3.79
C GLU A 40 7.88 4.99 3.72
N MET A 41 8.38 4.68 2.51
CA MET A 41 9.71 4.09 2.34
C MET A 41 10.81 5.00 2.90
N GLN A 42 10.70 6.31 2.69
CA GLN A 42 11.62 7.29 3.27
C GLN A 42 11.51 7.37 4.80
N ARG A 43 10.29 7.33 5.36
CA ARG A 43 10.06 7.29 6.82
C ARG A 43 10.71 6.07 7.46
N LEU A 44 10.62 4.92 6.79
CA LEU A 44 11.23 3.66 7.21
C LEU A 44 12.76 3.63 7.02
N GLY A 45 13.34 4.66 6.40
CA GLY A 45 14.78 4.78 6.19
C GLY A 45 15.32 3.88 5.08
N LEU A 46 14.49 3.44 4.13
CA LEU A 46 14.99 2.72 2.98
C LEU A 46 15.90 3.63 2.13
N PRO A 47 17.05 3.10 1.66
CA PRO A 47 17.93 3.86 0.78
C PRO A 47 17.42 3.83 -0.67
N ASP A 48 17.87 4.81 -1.46
CA ASP A 48 17.61 4.89 -2.91
C ASP A 48 16.13 4.80 -3.31
N VAL A 49 15.24 5.42 -2.51
CA VAL A 49 13.82 5.53 -2.86
C VAL A 49 13.67 6.45 -4.06
N ARG A 50 13.20 5.90 -5.18
CA ARG A 50 13.04 6.63 -6.44
C ARG A 50 11.76 6.25 -7.15
N VAL A 51 11.30 7.17 -8.01
CA VAL A 51 10.22 6.92 -8.97
C VAL A 51 10.84 6.85 -10.34
N ASP A 52 10.59 5.78 -11.09
CA ASP A 52 11.07 5.66 -12.47
C ASP A 52 10.18 6.46 -13.45
N PRO A 53 10.57 6.60 -14.73
CA PRO A 53 9.78 7.35 -15.71
C PRO A 53 8.36 6.81 -15.95
N MET A 54 8.09 5.54 -15.60
CA MET A 54 6.77 4.91 -15.74
C MET A 54 5.90 5.06 -14.47
N GLY A 55 6.45 5.66 -13.39
CA GLY A 55 5.74 5.87 -12.14
C GLY A 55 5.92 4.77 -11.11
N ASN A 56 6.81 3.79 -11.33
CA ASN A 56 7.07 2.73 -10.36
C ASN A 56 7.89 3.28 -9.19
N VAL A 57 7.49 2.95 -7.96
CA VAL A 57 8.23 3.29 -6.74
C VAL A 57 9.17 2.15 -6.39
N ILE A 58 10.47 2.44 -6.34
CA ILE A 58 11.51 1.42 -6.17
C ILE A 58 12.45 1.86 -5.04
N ALA A 59 12.81 0.91 -4.18
CA ALA A 59 13.90 1.05 -3.22
C ALA A 59 14.73 -0.25 -3.21
N ARG A 60 15.99 -0.16 -2.82
CA ARG A 60 16.90 -1.32 -2.80
C ARG A 60 17.69 -1.37 -1.51
N LEU A 61 17.49 -2.41 -0.73
CA LEU A 61 18.28 -2.68 0.47
C LEU A 61 19.42 -3.67 0.18
N GLY A 62 20.62 -3.39 0.69
CA GLY A 62 21.79 -4.27 0.59
C GLY A 62 22.80 -3.88 -0.50
N THR A 63 23.88 -4.65 -0.60
CA THR A 63 25.02 -4.36 -1.49
C THR A 63 24.76 -4.71 -2.94
N GLY A 64 23.86 -5.67 -3.19
CA GLY A 64 23.63 -6.22 -4.52
C GLY A 64 24.41 -7.47 -4.88
N GLU A 65 25.15 -8.01 -3.92
CA GLU A 65 25.88 -9.26 -4.10
C GLU A 65 25.00 -10.45 -3.70
N GLY A 66 24.99 -11.50 -4.52
CA GLY A 66 24.24 -12.73 -4.27
C GLY A 66 22.80 -12.73 -4.78
N PRO A 67 21.98 -13.71 -4.34
CA PRO A 67 20.58 -13.81 -4.75
C PRO A 67 19.76 -12.57 -4.35
N THR A 68 18.92 -12.09 -5.26
CA THR A 68 18.03 -10.95 -5.00
C THR A 68 16.62 -11.43 -4.70
N LEU A 69 16.03 -10.93 -3.61
CA LEU A 69 14.60 -11.07 -3.32
C LEU A 69 13.89 -9.79 -3.77
N LEU A 70 12.84 -9.94 -4.58
CA LEU A 70 11.98 -8.84 -5.01
C LEU A 70 10.60 -8.99 -4.35
N PHE A 71 10.18 -7.96 -3.63
CA PHE A 71 8.78 -7.75 -3.31
C PHE A 71 8.18 -6.90 -4.42
N ASP A 72 7.11 -7.40 -5.04
CA ASP A 72 6.43 -6.74 -6.16
C ASP A 72 4.95 -6.58 -5.84
N ALA A 73 4.41 -5.41 -6.17
CA ALA A 73 3.03 -5.04 -5.90
C ALA A 73 2.58 -3.93 -6.85
N HIS A 74 1.28 -3.88 -7.17
CA HIS A 74 0.70 -2.80 -7.96
C HIS A 74 -0.12 -1.85 -7.06
N MET A 75 -0.02 -0.54 -7.36
CA MET A 75 -0.67 0.54 -6.59
C MET A 75 -2.08 0.86 -7.10
N ASP A 76 -2.34 0.54 -8.36
CA ASP A 76 -3.60 0.83 -8.99
C ASP A 76 -4.71 -0.10 -8.51
N THR A 77 -5.93 0.33 -8.78
CA THR A 77 -7.14 -0.42 -8.49
C THR A 77 -8.09 -0.30 -9.67
N VAL A 78 -8.89 -1.33 -9.88
CA VAL A 78 -10.05 -1.25 -10.78
C VAL A 78 -11.07 -0.23 -10.26
N ASP A 79 -11.95 0.22 -11.17
CA ASP A 79 -13.05 1.12 -10.83
C ASP A 79 -13.96 0.53 -9.74
N VAL A 80 -14.58 1.43 -8.96
CA VAL A 80 -15.48 1.05 -7.88
C VAL A 80 -16.86 0.66 -8.38
N GLY A 81 -17.19 0.97 -9.63
CA GLY A 81 -18.52 0.80 -10.20
C GLY A 81 -19.53 1.73 -9.52
N GLU A 82 -20.75 1.25 -9.37
CA GLU A 82 -21.81 2.02 -8.72
C GLU A 82 -21.58 2.10 -7.20
N GLN A 83 -21.28 3.30 -6.70
CA GLN A 83 -21.03 3.53 -5.27
C GLN A 83 -22.19 3.07 -4.36
N ALA A 84 -23.43 3.17 -4.83
CA ALA A 84 -24.62 2.72 -4.10
C ALA A 84 -24.69 1.18 -3.90
N SER A 85 -23.93 0.41 -4.69
CA SER A 85 -23.83 -1.04 -4.52
C SER A 85 -22.89 -1.45 -3.38
N TRP A 86 -22.15 -0.50 -2.80
CA TRP A 86 -21.24 -0.77 -1.70
C TRP A 86 -21.92 -0.60 -0.35
N ARG A 87 -21.67 -1.55 0.55
CA ARG A 87 -22.09 -1.46 1.96
C ARG A 87 -21.37 -0.34 2.72
N HIS A 88 -20.09 -0.13 2.42
CA HIS A 88 -19.24 0.92 2.97
C HIS A 88 -18.66 1.74 1.82
N ASP A 89 -18.35 3.02 2.05
CA ASP A 89 -17.66 3.82 1.04
C ASP A 89 -16.39 3.08 0.55
N PRO A 90 -16.24 2.80 -0.76
CA PRO A 90 -15.08 2.08 -1.28
C PRO A 90 -13.75 2.78 -0.98
N TYR A 91 -13.77 4.10 -0.72
CA TYR A 91 -12.58 4.87 -0.33
C TYR A 91 -12.61 5.28 1.15
N GLY A 92 -13.53 4.75 1.95
CA GLY A 92 -13.65 5.10 3.37
C GLY A 92 -12.56 4.49 4.26
N GLY A 93 -12.06 3.30 3.89
CA GLY A 93 -11.13 2.53 4.73
C GLY A 93 -11.75 2.17 6.08
N VAL A 94 -13.01 1.75 6.08
CA VAL A 94 -13.77 1.40 7.29
C VAL A 94 -13.23 0.08 7.84
N ILE A 95 -13.07 0.00 9.16
CA ILE A 95 -12.75 -1.26 9.84
C ILE A 95 -14.01 -1.67 10.62
N GLU A 96 -14.56 -2.83 10.31
CA GLU A 96 -15.71 -3.44 10.98
C GLU A 96 -15.38 -4.92 11.21
N ASP A 97 -15.57 -5.42 12.43
CA ASP A 97 -15.31 -6.82 12.82
C ASP A 97 -13.92 -7.33 12.36
N ASP A 98 -12.88 -6.54 12.64
CA ASP A 98 -11.47 -6.80 12.28
C ASP A 98 -11.18 -6.89 10.76
N ILE A 99 -12.12 -6.46 9.92
CA ILE A 99 -11.97 -6.42 8.46
C ILE A 99 -11.88 -4.96 7.99
N LEU A 100 -10.83 -4.63 7.23
CA LEU A 100 -10.72 -3.34 6.54
C LEU A 100 -11.42 -3.42 5.18
N TYR A 101 -12.47 -2.61 5.01
CA TYR A 101 -13.25 -2.48 3.80
C TYR A 101 -12.78 -1.29 2.95
N GLY A 102 -12.59 -1.57 1.66
CA GLY A 102 -12.38 -0.56 0.62
C GLY A 102 -11.76 -1.14 -0.63
N ARG A 103 -11.86 -0.41 -1.75
CA ARG A 103 -11.25 -0.79 -3.02
C ARG A 103 -9.73 -0.79 -2.86
N GLY A 104 -9.12 -1.90 -3.25
CA GLY A 104 -7.68 -2.10 -3.12
C GLY A 104 -7.24 -2.73 -1.81
N ALA A 105 -8.11 -2.84 -0.80
CA ALA A 105 -7.72 -3.38 0.51
C ALA A 105 -7.12 -4.79 0.40
N ALA A 106 -7.81 -5.69 -0.31
CA ALA A 106 -7.33 -7.03 -0.60
C ALA A 106 -6.39 -7.09 -1.81
N ASP A 107 -6.70 -6.32 -2.87
CA ASP A 107 -6.02 -6.38 -4.17
C ASP A 107 -5.52 -5.00 -4.64
N MET A 108 -4.28 -4.60 -4.35
CA MET A 108 -3.35 -5.29 -3.44
C MET A 108 -2.65 -4.36 -2.46
N LYS A 109 -3.31 -3.27 -2.06
CA LYS A 109 -2.77 -2.27 -1.12
C LYS A 109 -2.41 -2.89 0.23
N GLY A 110 -3.06 -3.98 0.63
CA GLY A 110 -2.70 -4.75 1.82
C GLY A 110 -1.32 -5.42 1.75
N ALA A 111 -0.83 -5.74 0.54
CA ALA A 111 0.51 -6.29 0.35
C ALA A 111 1.59 -5.21 0.18
N ILE A 112 1.19 -3.96 -0.11
CA ILE A 112 2.09 -2.80 -0.12
C ILE A 112 2.43 -2.37 1.31
N ALA A 113 1.45 -2.43 2.21
CA ALA A 113 1.56 -2.00 3.60
C ALA A 113 2.27 -3.01 4.49
#